data_AF-A0A2N9M0Y2-F1
#
_entry.id   AF-A0A2N9M0Y2-F1
#
_cell.length_a   1.000
_cell.length_b   1.000
_cell.length_c   1.000
_cell.angle_alpha   90.00
_cell.angle_beta   90.00
_cell.angle_gamma   90.00
#
_symmetry.space_group_name_H-M   'P 1'
#
loop_
_entity.id
_entity.type
_entity.pdbx_description
1 polymer ?
#
loop_
_entity_poly.entity_id
_entity_poly.type
_entity_poly.pdbx_seq_one_letter_code
_entity_poly.pdbx_strand_id
1 'polypeptide(L)'
;MHLLLNDILQTSADGLLGVILQDGTRISIGPNTELKIDRFLYEPAEGKFGLLLRLGRGVLAYISGKIAQFSPDSVTVETPVGVLGLRGTHFAVSIEGI
;
A
#
# COMPACT_ATOMS: atom_id res chain seq x y z
N MET A 1 9.39 -10.19 11.19
CA MET A 1 9.73 -8.81 10.79
C MET A 1 8.49 -7.98 11.04
N HIS A 2 8.59 -6.93 11.86
CA HIS A 2 7.48 -6.00 12.09
C HIS A 2 7.69 -4.78 11.20
N LEU A 3 6.66 -4.40 10.45
CA LEU A 3 6.67 -3.16 9.69
C LEU A 3 6.18 -2.04 10.59
N LEU A 4 6.94 -0.94 10.62
CA LEU A 4 6.65 0.26 11.38
C LEU A 4 6.14 1.37 10.44
N LEU A 5 5.55 2.39 11.05
CA LEU A 5 5.15 3.59 10.33
C LEU A 5 6.38 4.25 9.68
N ASN A 6 6.24 4.65 8.41
CA ASN A 6 7.31 5.21 7.56
C ASN A 6 8.33 4.21 7.01
N ASP A 7 8.13 2.91 7.16
CA ASP A 7 8.99 1.93 6.51
C ASP A 7 8.95 2.07 4.98
N ILE A 8 10.13 1.90 4.38
CA ILE A 8 10.34 1.90 2.94
C ILE A 8 10.68 0.48 2.52
N LEU A 9 9.88 -0.05 1.61
CA LEU A 9 10.07 -1.35 0.98
C LEU A 9 10.71 -1.13 -0.39
N GLN A 10 11.87 -1.75 -0.59
CA GLN A 10 12.62 -1.66 -1.84
C GLN A 10 12.94 -3.06 -2.38
N THR A 11 12.86 -3.20 -3.69
CA THR A 11 13.23 -4.44 -4.41
C THR A 11 14.29 -4.16 -5.47
N SER A 12 15.17 -5.14 -5.69
CA SER A 12 16.13 -5.17 -6.80
C SER A 12 15.44 -5.46 -8.14
N ALA A 13 16.22 -5.56 -9.21
CA ALA A 13 15.74 -5.82 -10.57
C ALA A 13 15.05 -7.19 -10.76
N ASP A 14 15.24 -8.11 -9.83
CA ASP A 14 14.64 -9.44 -9.76
C ASP A 14 13.86 -9.66 -8.44
N GLY A 15 13.79 -8.61 -7.61
CA GLY A 15 13.23 -8.68 -6.28
C GLY A 15 11.71 -8.73 -6.31
N LEU A 16 11.14 -9.63 -5.50
CA LEU A 16 9.72 -9.74 -5.23
C LEU A 16 9.51 -9.71 -3.72
N LEU A 17 8.54 -8.94 -3.25
CA LEU A 17 8.19 -8.90 -1.83
C LEU A 17 6.68 -8.89 -1.65
N GLY A 18 6.20 -9.74 -0.75
CA GLY A 18 4.80 -9.78 -0.30
C GLY A 18 4.69 -9.33 1.15
N VAL A 19 3.71 -8.49 1.44
CA VAL A 19 3.39 -7.97 2.76
C VAL A 19 1.91 -8.18 3.05
N ILE A 20 1.62 -8.62 4.28
CA ILE A 20 0.27 -8.70 4.82
C ILE A 20 0.21 -7.78 6.04
N LEU A 21 -0.68 -6.78 6.00
CA LEU A 21 -0.90 -5.85 7.10
C LEU A 21 -1.89 -6.44 8.12
N GLN A 22 -1.94 -5.83 9.31
CA GLN A 22 -2.79 -6.33 10.41
C GLN A 22 -4.30 -6.28 10.10
N ASP A 23 -4.74 -5.40 9.20
CA ASP A 23 -6.13 -5.32 8.77
C ASP A 23 -6.49 -6.38 7.71
N GLY A 24 -5.52 -7.20 7.29
CA GLY A 24 -5.67 -8.20 6.23
C GLY A 24 -5.39 -7.67 4.82
N THR A 25 -5.01 -6.40 4.66
CA THR A 25 -4.56 -5.85 3.38
C THR A 25 -3.32 -6.62 2.90
N ARG A 26 -3.30 -6.99 1.61
CA ARG A 26 -2.16 -7.69 0.99
C ARG A 26 -1.54 -6.80 -0.07
N ILE A 27 -0.24 -6.61 0.05
CA ILE A 27 0.59 -5.79 -0.83
C ILE A 27 1.65 -6.70 -1.42
N SER A 28 1.78 -6.70 -2.74
CA SER A 28 2.87 -7.38 -3.43
C SER A 28 3.60 -6.36 -4.30
N ILE A 29 4.91 -6.27 -4.14
CA ILE A 29 5.75 -5.39 -4.96
C ILE A 29 6.67 -6.21 -5.85
N GLY A 30 6.76 -5.76 -7.10
CA GLY A 30 7.56 -6.38 -8.15
C GLY A 30 8.98 -5.80 -8.21
N PRO A 31 9.72 -6.10 -9.29
CA PRO A 31 11.05 -5.56 -9.51
C PRO A 31 11.15 -4.04 -9.47
N ASN A 32 12.33 -3.53 -9.09
CA ASN A 32 12.68 -2.11 -9.11
C ASN A 32 11.68 -1.20 -8.38
N THR A 33 11.02 -1.72 -7.35
CA THR A 33 9.95 -1.02 -6.65
C THR A 33 10.49 -0.26 -5.46
N GLU A 34 9.95 0.95 -5.26
CA GLU A 34 10.10 1.71 -4.02
C GLU A 34 8.71 2.10 -3.52
N LEU A 35 8.31 1.48 -2.41
CA LEU A 35 7.01 1.69 -1.78
C LEU A 35 7.21 2.13 -0.33
N LYS A 36 6.64 3.26 0.05
CA LYS A 36 6.62 3.72 1.44
C LYS A 36 5.24 3.52 2.07
N ILE A 37 5.21 2.98 3.29
CA ILE A 37 4.00 2.94 4.12
C ILE A 37 3.98 4.21 4.98
N ASP A 38 3.36 5.27 4.44
CA ASP A 38 3.38 6.60 5.07
C ASP A 38 2.37 6.69 6.23
N ARG A 39 1.24 5.98 6.12
CA ARG A 39 0.25 5.85 7.19
C ARG A 39 -0.34 4.46 7.24
N PHE A 40 -0.39 3.88 8.43
CA PHE A 40 -1.20 2.70 8.72
C PHE A 40 -1.82 2.84 10.11
N LEU A 41 -3.13 3.03 10.14
CA LEU A 41 -3.95 3.19 11.35
C LEU A 41 -5.08 2.17 11.28
N TYR A 42 -5.04 1.20 12.18
CA TYR A 42 -6.04 0.14 12.29
C TYR A 42 -6.39 -0.09 13.76
N GLU A 43 -7.26 0.77 14.29
CA GLU A 43 -7.74 0.70 15.67
C GLU A 43 -9.26 0.50 15.66
N PRO A 44 -9.74 -0.74 15.42
CA PRO A 44 -11.16 -1.01 15.27
C PRO A 44 -11.97 -0.69 16.54
N ALA A 45 -11.36 -0.76 17.72
CA ALA A 45 -11.99 -0.39 18.99
C ALA A 45 -12.25 1.12 19.12
N GLU A 46 -11.42 1.95 18.48
CA GLU A 46 -11.52 3.42 18.49
C GLU A 46 -12.18 3.98 17.23
N GLY A 47 -12.54 3.10 16.28
CA GLY A 47 -13.12 3.50 14.99
C GLY A 47 -12.14 4.25 14.08
N LYS A 48 -10.83 4.15 14.33
CA LYS A 48 -9.82 4.86 13.57
C LYS A 48 -9.22 3.94 12.50
N PHE A 49 -9.33 4.40 11.26
CA PHE A 49 -8.91 3.66 10.07
C PHE A 49 -8.16 4.60 9.13
N GLY A 50 -7.05 4.15 8.56
CA GLY A 50 -6.30 4.95 7.60
C GLY A 50 -5.13 4.19 7.00
N LEU A 51 -5.03 4.20 5.67
CA LEU A 51 -3.90 3.63 4.94
C LEU A 51 -3.46 4.61 3.85
N LEU A 52 -2.21 5.06 3.93
CA LEU A 52 -1.57 5.87 2.90
C LEU A 52 -0.30 5.16 2.43
N LEU A 53 -0.30 4.76 1.17
CA LEU A 53 0.85 4.17 0.50
C LEU A 53 1.41 5.20 -0.49
N ARG A 54 2.74 5.33 -0.56
CA ARG A 54 3.42 6.12 -1.61
C ARG A 54 4.26 5.19 -2.47
N LEU A 55 3.87 5.06 -3.73
CA LEU A 55 4.63 4.29 -4.72
C LEU A 55 5.46 5.28 -5.56
N GLY A 56 6.78 5.27 -5.37
CA GLY A 56 7.67 6.14 -6.14
C GLY A 56 7.91 5.62 -7.56
N ARG A 57 8.21 4.32 -7.69
CA ARG A 57 8.44 3.63 -8.96
C ARG A 57 8.20 2.13 -8.83
N GLY A 58 8.10 1.44 -9.96
CA GLY A 58 8.01 -0.02 -10.03
C GLY A 58 6.57 -0.52 -10.05
N VAL A 59 6.35 -1.74 -9.58
CA VAL A 59 5.07 -2.45 -9.72
C VAL A 59 4.49 -2.77 -8.34
N LEU A 60 3.22 -2.43 -8.16
CA LEU A 60 2.45 -2.71 -6.95
C LEU A 60 1.17 -3.46 -7.33
N ALA A 61 0.92 -4.60 -6.69
CA ALA A 61 -0.37 -5.24 -6.62
C ALA A 61 -0.93 -5.12 -5.19
N TYR A 62 -2.17 -4.68 -5.09
CA TYR A 62 -2.83 -4.40 -3.82
C TYR A 62 -4.19 -5.08 -3.76
N ILE A 63 -4.49 -5.62 -2.58
CA ILE A 63 -5.75 -6.26 -2.24
C ILE A 63 -6.27 -5.66 -0.94
N SER A 64 -7.46 -5.07 -1.01
CA SER A 64 -8.12 -4.43 0.13
C SER A 64 -8.32 -5.35 1.33
N GLY A 65 -7.90 -4.88 2.49
CA GLY A 65 -8.25 -5.44 3.80
C GLY A 65 -9.47 -4.77 4.42
N LYS A 66 -9.59 -4.91 5.74
CA LYS A 66 -10.73 -4.41 6.52
C LYS A 66 -10.82 -2.89 6.58
N ILE A 67 -9.71 -2.15 6.48
CA ILE A 67 -9.76 -0.67 6.47
C ILE A 67 -10.63 -0.18 5.32
N ALA A 68 -10.44 -0.74 4.11
CA ALA A 68 -11.22 -0.35 2.94
C ALA A 68 -12.70 -0.75 3.04
N GLN A 69 -13.04 -1.76 3.85
CA GLN A 69 -14.43 -2.18 4.10
C GLN A 69 -15.12 -1.27 5.11
N PHE A 70 -14.43 -0.91 6.20
CA PHE A 70 -15.00 -0.07 7.25
C PHE A 70 -14.94 1.43 6.92
N SER A 71 -13.93 1.86 6.18
CA SER A 71 -13.70 3.25 5.82
C SER A 71 -13.11 3.35 4.40
N PRO A 72 -13.95 3.21 3.37
CA PRO A 72 -13.53 3.16 1.97
C PRO A 72 -12.85 4.44 1.47
N ASP A 73 -13.09 5.59 2.10
CA ASP A 73 -12.42 6.85 1.76
C ASP A 73 -11.09 7.06 2.52
N SER A 74 -10.71 6.12 3.39
CA SER A 74 -9.49 6.20 4.21
C SER A 74 -8.32 5.39 3.65
N VAL A 75 -8.41 4.93 2.40
CA VAL A 75 -7.34 4.19 1.73
C VAL A 75 -6.93 4.92 0.46
N THR A 76 -5.65 5.32 0.42
CA THR A 76 -5.09 6.09 -0.69
C THR A 76 -3.72 5.55 -1.07
N VAL A 77 -3.45 5.50 -2.38
CA VAL A 77 -2.11 5.28 -2.94
C VAL A 77 -1.71 6.52 -3.73
N GLU A 78 -0.64 7.17 -3.31
CA GLU A 78 -0.04 8.29 -4.02
C GLU A 78 1.09 7.80 -4.92
N THR A 79 1.15 8.36 -6.12
CA THR A 79 2.20 8.14 -7.12
C THR A 79 2.68 9.49 -7.66
N PRO A 80 3.86 9.57 -8.29
CA PRO A 80 4.34 10.82 -8.89
C PRO A 80 3.39 11.43 -9.93
N VAL A 81 2.54 10.60 -10.55
CA VAL A 81 1.62 11.01 -11.63
C VAL A 81 0.18 11.20 -11.17
N GLY A 82 -0.13 10.92 -9.90
CA GLY A 82 -1.50 11.08 -9.39
C GLY A 82 -1.81 10.26 -8.14
N VAL A 83 -3.08 10.35 -7.72
CA VAL A 83 -3.59 9.74 -6.48
C VAL A 83 -4.71 8.75 -6.80
N LEU A 84 -4.62 7.56 -6.22
CA LEU A 84 -5.59 6.48 -6.33
C LEU A 84 -6.36 6.35 -5.01
N GLY A 85 -7.64 6.72 -5.00
CA GLY A 85 -8.53 6.46 -3.86
C GLY A 85 -9.19 5.08 -3.96
N LEU A 86 -9.11 4.26 -2.91
CA LEU A 86 -9.48 2.84 -2.96
C LEU A 86 -10.70 2.51 -2.11
N ARG A 87 -11.84 2.30 -2.77
CA ARG A 87 -13.12 1.96 -2.11
C ARG A 87 -13.43 0.45 -2.14
N GLY A 88 -12.47 -0.37 -1.73
CA GLY A 88 -12.60 -1.82 -1.75
C GLY A 88 -12.39 -2.40 -3.15
N THR A 89 -11.14 -2.73 -3.48
CA THR A 89 -10.81 -3.32 -4.79
C THR A 89 -9.54 -4.16 -4.73
N HIS A 90 -9.29 -4.87 -5.83
CA HIS A 90 -8.00 -5.46 -6.16
C HIS A 90 -7.48 -4.72 -7.37
N PHE A 91 -6.27 -4.17 -7.30
CA PHE A 91 -5.68 -3.48 -8.44
C PHE A 91 -4.19 -3.73 -8.52
N ALA A 92 -3.65 -3.52 -9.71
CA ALA A 92 -2.22 -3.42 -9.93
C ALA A 92 -1.92 -2.09 -10.63
N VAL A 93 -0.81 -1.48 -10.24
CA VAL A 93 -0.29 -0.26 -10.86
C VAL A 93 1.20 -0.45 -11.14
N SER A 94 1.63 0.04 -12.29
CA SER A 94 3.05 0.14 -12.65
C SER A 94 3.37 1.61 -12.90
N ILE A 95 4.46 2.07 -12.28
CA ILE A 95 5.03 3.39 -12.51
C ILE A 95 6.41 3.14 -13.12
N GLU A 96 6.46 3.21 -14.45
CA GLU A 96 7.72 3.24 -15.19
C GLU A 96 8.27 4.66 -15.12
N GLY A 97 9.56 4.79 -14.84
CA GLY A 97 10.21 6.09 -14.74
C GLY A 97 10.10 6.90 -16.03
N ILE A 98 9.93 8.21 -15.87
CA ILE A 98 10.14 9.23 -16.91
C ILE A 98 11.64 9.39 -17.14
#